data_AF-A0A537IN94-F1
#
_entry.id   AF-A0A537IN94-F1
#
_cell.length_a   1.000
_cell.length_b   1.000
_cell.length_c   1.000
_cell.angle_alpha   90.00
_cell.angle_beta   90.00
_cell.angle_gamma   90.00
#
_symmetry.space_group_name_H-M   'P 1'
#
loop_
_entity.id
_entity.type
_entity.pdbx_description
1 polymer ?
#
loop_
_entity_poly.entity_id
_entity_poly.type
_entity_poly.pdbx_seq_one_letter_code
_entity_poly.pdbx_strand_id
1 'polypeptide(L)'
;MMDEDSEGQVGRKELLANIRRLTIAVLDNLEEGSRDKTLDHGEKRLLSSTGARLLRLWRNALKDDAINQADDHARKTTVNGSVGC
;
A
#
# COMPACT_ATOMS: atom_id res chain seq x y z
N MET A 1 -24.77 -0.74 -15.11
CA MET A 1 -23.36 -0.33 -14.98
C MET A 1 -23.06 -0.29 -13.49
N MET A 2 -22.61 -1.41 -12.92
CA MET A 2 -22.24 -1.53 -11.49
C MET A 2 -20.93 -2.33 -11.30
N ASP A 3 -20.08 -2.40 -12.33
CA ASP A 3 -18.93 -3.31 -12.34
C ASP A 3 -17.56 -2.61 -12.24
N GLU A 4 -17.49 -1.30 -12.54
CA GLU A 4 -16.20 -0.58 -12.63
C GLU A 4 -15.56 -0.26 -11.25
N ASP A 5 -16.35 -0.06 -10.19
CA ASP A 5 -15.80 0.23 -8.86
C ASP A 5 -15.24 -1.01 -8.13
N SER A 6 -15.77 -2.21 -8.46
CA SER A 6 -15.32 -3.47 -7.84
C SER A 6 -13.96 -3.92 -8.38
N GLU A 7 -13.72 -3.79 -9.69
CA GLU A 7 -12.43 -4.15 -10.31
C GLU A 7 -11.30 -3.24 -9.81
N GLY A 8 -11.58 -1.94 -9.66
CA GLY A 8 -10.61 -0.97 -9.11
C GLY A 8 -10.19 -1.27 -7.67
N GLN A 9 -11.11 -1.76 -6.82
CA GLN A 9 -10.80 -2.16 -5.45
C GLN A 9 -10.02 -3.47 -5.37
N VAL A 10 -10.31 -4.43 -6.25
CA VAL A 10 -9.59 -5.72 -6.31
C VAL A 10 -8.15 -5.52 -6.74
N GLY A 11 -7.91 -4.78 -7.83
CA GLY A 11 -6.55 -4.50 -8.31
C GLY A 11 -5.73 -3.70 -7.30
N ARG A 12 -6.37 -2.83 -6.51
CA ARG A 12 -5.70 -2.05 -5.47
C ARG A 12 -5.31 -2.89 -4.25
N LYS A 13 -6.20 -3.78 -3.77
CA LYS A 13 -5.87 -4.73 -2.70
C LYS A 13 -4.69 -5.62 -3.08
N GLU A 14 -4.66 -6.07 -4.33
CA GLU A 14 -3.55 -6.86 -4.88
C GLU A 14 -2.24 -6.04 -4.93
N LEU A 15 -2.29 -4.79 -5.38
CA LEU A 15 -1.14 -3.89 -5.37
C LEU A 15 -0.58 -3.68 -3.94
N LEU A 16 -1.44 -3.45 -2.95
CA LEU A 16 -1.04 -3.32 -1.55
C LEU A 16 -0.41 -4.60 -1.01
N ALA A 17 -0.97 -5.76 -1.34
CA ALA A 17 -0.40 -7.05 -0.97
C ALA A 17 0.98 -7.27 -1.60
N ASN A 18 1.14 -6.90 -2.87
CA ASN A 18 2.41 -7.01 -3.60
C ASN A 18 3.48 -6.07 -3.02
N ILE A 19 3.13 -4.82 -2.70
CA ILE A 19 4.03 -3.87 -2.02
C ILE A 19 4.46 -4.40 -0.66
N ARG A 20 3.51 -4.97 0.12
CA ARG A 20 3.83 -5.57 1.43
C ARG A 20 4.81 -6.73 1.29
N ARG A 21 4.55 -7.67 0.38
CA ARG A 21 5.43 -8.83 0.12
C ARG A 21 6.83 -8.38 -0.29
N LEU A 22 6.92 -7.43 -1.21
CA LEU A 22 8.20 -6.90 -1.68
C LEU A 22 8.98 -6.20 -0.56
N THR A 23 8.28 -5.44 0.30
CA THR A 23 8.90 -4.76 1.45
C THR A 23 9.49 -5.77 2.43
N ILE A 24 8.75 -6.83 2.75
CA ILE A 24 9.24 -7.92 3.63
C ILE A 24 10.48 -8.56 3.02
N ALA A 25 10.41 -8.99 1.76
CA ALA A 25 11.54 -9.63 1.11
C ALA A 25 12.81 -8.75 1.06
N VAL A 26 12.66 -7.44 0.82
CA VAL A 26 13.80 -6.50 0.82
C VAL A 26 14.40 -6.34 2.21
N LEU A 27 13.56 -6.28 3.26
CA LEU A 27 14.03 -6.17 4.64
C LEU A 27 14.70 -7.46 5.13
N ASP A 28 14.13 -8.62 4.79
CA ASP A 28 14.70 -9.93 5.14
C ASP A 28 16.08 -10.12 4.51
N ASN A 29 16.22 -9.80 3.21
CA ASN A 29 17.52 -9.84 2.53
C ASN A 29 18.55 -8.87 3.14
N LEU A 30 18.10 -7.68 3.58
CA LEU A 30 18.96 -6.72 4.26
C LEU A 30 19.42 -7.23 5.64
N GLU A 31 18.52 -7.84 6.39
CA GLU A 31 18.81 -8.41 7.72
C GLU A 31 19.77 -9.60 7.60
N GLU A 32 19.45 -10.56 6.74
CA GLU A 32 20.26 -11.75 6.48
C GLU A 32 21.64 -11.36 5.97
N GLY A 33 21.70 -10.51 4.95
CA GLY A 33 22.97 -10.11 4.36
C GLY A 33 23.80 -9.19 5.26
N SER A 34 23.18 -8.46 6.20
CA SER A 34 23.91 -7.73 7.24
C SER A 34 24.46 -8.66 8.32
N ARG A 35 23.69 -9.68 8.72
CA ARG A 35 24.08 -10.68 9.72
C ARG A 35 25.23 -11.56 9.22
N ASP A 36 25.13 -12.01 7.98
CA ASP A 36 26.08 -12.95 7.38
C ASP A 36 27.31 -12.24 6.77
N LYS A 37 27.37 -10.89 6.89
CA LYS A 37 28.39 -10.02 6.28
C LYS A 37 28.56 -10.22 4.77
N THR A 38 27.56 -10.77 4.11
CA THR A 38 27.56 -11.01 2.66
C THR A 38 27.25 -9.75 1.87
N LEU A 39 26.65 -8.74 2.50
CA LEU A 39 26.41 -7.43 1.88
C LEU A 39 27.53 -6.44 2.17
N ASP A 40 28.02 -5.80 1.12
CA ASP A 40 28.90 -4.65 1.24
C ASP A 40 28.14 -3.38 1.70
N HIS A 41 28.89 -2.31 1.99
CA HIS A 41 28.31 -1.06 2.48
C HIS A 41 27.38 -0.37 1.46
N GLY A 42 27.69 -0.46 0.17
CA GLY A 42 26.87 0.03 -0.93
C GLY A 42 25.56 -0.75 -1.07
N GLU A 43 25.61 -2.07 -0.98
CA GLU A 43 24.41 -2.92 -1.06
C GLU A 43 23.46 -2.68 0.12
N LYS A 44 24.02 -2.58 1.35
CA LYS A 44 23.24 -2.20 2.54
C LYS A 44 22.56 -0.84 2.37
N ARG A 45 23.27 0.14 1.81
CA ARG A 45 22.74 1.48 1.58
C ARG A 45 21.64 1.48 0.51
N LEU A 46 21.84 0.73 -0.58
CA LEU A 46 20.86 0.57 -1.65
C LEU A 46 19.57 -0.05 -1.12
N LEU A 47 19.67 -1.21 -0.47
CA LEU A 47 18.52 -1.92 0.12
C LEU A 47 17.80 -1.06 1.17
N SER A 48 18.54 -0.34 2.01
CA SER A 48 17.95 0.62 2.97
C SER A 48 17.18 1.74 2.27
N SER A 49 17.73 2.31 1.20
CA SER A 49 17.05 3.37 0.43
C SER A 49 15.79 2.84 -0.27
N THR A 50 15.86 1.63 -0.81
CA THR A 50 14.75 0.93 -1.47
C THR A 50 13.65 0.61 -0.46
N GLY A 51 14.00 0.08 0.71
CA GLY A 51 13.07 -0.16 1.80
C GLY A 51 12.36 1.11 2.26
N ALA A 52 13.10 2.22 2.44
CA ALA A 52 12.50 3.51 2.79
C ALA A 52 11.54 4.05 1.71
N ARG A 53 11.86 3.84 0.43
CA ARG A 53 10.98 4.22 -0.69
C ARG A 53 9.72 3.36 -0.72
N LEU A 54 9.83 2.05 -0.50
CA LEU A 54 8.69 1.14 -0.42
C LEU A 54 7.75 1.49 0.74
N LEU A 55 8.30 1.78 1.93
CA LEU A 55 7.50 2.21 3.09
C LEU A 55 6.75 3.53 2.83
N ARG A 56 7.36 4.46 2.10
CA ARG A 56 6.68 5.71 1.68
C ARG A 56 5.55 5.44 0.69
N LEU A 57 5.78 4.59 -0.31
CA LEU A 57 4.75 4.22 -1.29
C LEU A 57 3.58 3.51 -0.60
N TRP A 58 3.85 2.59 0.32
CA TRP A 58 2.83 1.92 1.11
C TRP A 58 2.02 2.90 1.96
N ARG A 59 2.68 3.84 2.64
CA ARG A 59 2.01 4.89 3.42
C ARG A 59 1.10 5.77 2.56
N ASN A 60 1.55 6.13 1.36
CA ASN A 60 0.75 6.94 0.43
C ASN A 60 -0.48 6.16 -0.03
N ALA A 61 -0.30 4.90 -0.44
CA ALA A 61 -1.41 4.04 -0.85
C ALA A 61 -2.47 3.86 0.26
N LEU A 62 -2.05 3.74 1.53
CA LEU A 62 -2.98 3.70 2.67
C LEU A 62 -3.74 5.02 2.91
N LYS A 63 -3.07 6.17 2.71
CA LYS A 63 -3.73 7.48 2.85
C LYS A 63 -4.78 7.68 1.77
N ASP A 64 -4.44 7.32 0.53
CA ASP A 64 -5.38 7.39 -0.59
C ASP A 64 -6.58 6.47 -0.32
N ASP A 65 -6.38 5.29 0.26
CA ASP A 65 -7.49 4.40 0.66
C ASP A 65 -8.39 4.99 1.75
N ALA A 66 -7.81 5.61 2.79
CA ALA A 66 -8.60 6.26 3.83
C ALA A 66 -9.46 7.41 3.28
N ILE A 67 -8.93 8.18 2.32
CA ILE A 67 -9.65 9.27 1.64
C ILE A 67 -10.79 8.70 0.78
N ASN A 68 -10.51 7.68 -0.04
CA ASN A 68 -11.51 7.05 -0.89
C ASN A 68 -12.65 6.38 -0.08
N GLN A 69 -12.35 5.79 1.08
CA GLN A 69 -13.37 5.24 1.97
C GLN A 69 -14.23 6.33 2.64
N ALA A 70 -13.64 7.48 2.97
CA ALA A 70 -14.38 8.62 3.51
C ALA A 70 -15.35 9.21 2.48
N ASP A 71 -14.93 9.30 1.22
CA ASP A 71 -15.77 9.77 0.11
C ASP A 71 -16.92 8.80 -0.20
N ASP A 72 -16.67 7.49 -0.19
CA ASP A 72 -17.71 6.47 -0.38
C ASP A 72 -18.75 6.50 0.76
N HIS A 73 -18.30 6.66 2.00
CA HIS A 73 -19.19 6.83 3.15
C HIS A 73 -20.01 8.12 3.06
N ALA A 74 -19.42 9.24 2.62
CA ALA A 74 -20.13 10.52 2.46
C ALA A 74 -21.19 10.47 1.35
N ARG A 75 -20.94 9.72 0.27
CA ARG A 75 -21.93 9.46 -0.78
C ARG A 75 -23.08 8.59 -0.28
N LYS A 76 -22.78 7.57 0.53
CA LYS A 76 -23.78 6.65 1.09
C LYS A 76 -24.68 7.30 2.15
N THR A 77 -24.18 8.26 2.92
CA THR A 77 -25.02 9.05 3.85
C THR A 77 -25.90 10.06 3.14
N THR A 78 -25.44 10.63 2.02
CA THR A 78 -26.22 11.60 1.23
C THR A 78 -27.38 10.93 0.49
N VAL A 79 -27.19 9.71 -0.03
CA VAL A 79 -28.26 8.98 -0.75
C VAL A 79 -29.38 8.47 0.18
N ASN A 80 -29.06 8.17 1.44
CA ASN A 80 -30.04 7.72 2.44
C ASN A 80 -30.79 8.88 3.13
N GLY A 81 -30.36 10.13 2.92
CA GLY A 81 -31.00 11.33 3.47
C GLY A 81 -32.11 11.94 2.59
N SER A 82 -32.37 11.38 1.41
CA SER A 82 -33.35 11.92 0.44
C SER A 82 -34.66 11.10 0.33
N VAL A 83 -34.86 10.08 1.16
CA VAL A 83 -36.14 9.36 1.27
C VAL A 83 -36.82 9.79 2.57
N GLY A 84 -37.29 11.03 2.60
CA GLY A 84 -37.88 11.60 3.81
C GLY A 84 -38.25 13.06 3.69
N CYS A 85 -39.02 13.44 2.68
CA CYS A 85 -39.95 14.57 2.64
C CYS A 85 -41.04 14.24 1.62
#